data_AF-A0A9P4UXZ7-F1
#
_entry.id   AF-A0A9P4UXZ7-F1
#
_cell.length_a   1.000
_cell.length_b   1.000
_cell.length_c   1.000
_cell.angle_alpha   90.00
_cell.angle_beta   90.00
_cell.angle_gamma   90.00
#
_symmetry.space_group_name_H-M   'P 1'
#
loop_
_entity.id
_entity.type
_entity.pdbx_description
1 polymer ?
#
loop_
_entity_poly.entity_id
_entity_poly.type
_entity_poly.pdbx_seq_one_letter_code
_entity_poly.pdbx_strand_id
1 'polypeptide(L)'
;MPSHRSSVEGRVYRFRSETECEELRLTLSNEITKVIRQHMVLALGRVPERPGYVEVMTVTTKDQSGQNLPISPTPKRHYPLQLRFINPLPENVFGGTLMRFTTLPKLSYLRVDKSYEVPLSALEDVIDGYGNQPMLRLKGHGGIRHLLQHLRATKHRQLGNRVLV
;
A
#
# COMPACT_ATOMS: atom_id res chain seq x y z
N MET A 1 -18.65 19.78 0.71
CA MET A 1 -17.77 19.04 -0.20
C MET A 1 -16.60 18.48 0.60
N PRO A 2 -16.52 17.17 0.89
CA PRO A 2 -15.42 16.66 1.71
C PRO A 2 -14.13 16.67 0.88
N SER A 3 -13.10 17.30 1.45
CA SER A 3 -11.80 17.56 0.83
C SER A 3 -11.04 16.27 0.54
N HIS A 4 -10.78 16.00 -0.74
CA HIS A 4 -10.15 14.78 -1.24
C HIS A 4 -8.64 14.64 -0.92
N ARG A 5 -8.07 15.50 -0.04
CA ARG A 5 -6.62 15.69 0.12
C ARG A 5 -5.98 14.95 1.31
N SER A 6 -6.74 14.34 2.22
CA SER A 6 -6.23 13.84 3.52
C SER A 6 -6.46 12.35 3.79
N SER A 7 -6.71 11.54 2.75
CA SER A 7 -6.74 10.09 2.90
C SER A 7 -5.33 9.50 2.78
N VAL A 8 -4.88 8.83 3.84
CA VAL A 8 -3.66 7.99 3.87
C VAL A 8 -3.84 6.70 3.08
N GLU A 9 -5.09 6.33 2.81
CA GLU A 9 -5.48 5.05 2.20
C GLU A 9 -4.98 4.94 0.75
N GLY A 10 -4.37 3.81 0.42
CA GLY A 10 -3.87 3.51 -0.91
C GLY A 10 -2.56 4.20 -1.27
N ARG A 11 -1.96 4.99 -0.37
CA ARG A 11 -0.66 5.64 -0.61
C ARG A 11 0.51 4.73 -0.29
N VAL A 12 1.61 4.93 -1.00
CA VAL A 12 2.87 4.24 -0.77
C VAL A 12 3.80 5.12 0.09
N TYR A 13 4.43 4.47 1.06
CA TYR A 13 5.34 5.06 2.01
C TYR A 13 6.62 4.26 2.12
N ARG A 14 7.64 4.92 2.66
CA ARG A 14 8.90 4.34 3.12
C ARG A 14 8.97 4.55 4.62
N PHE A 15 9.65 3.66 5.33
CA PHE A 15 10.00 3.94 6.71
C PHE A 15 11.11 4.97 6.79
N ARG A 16 10.96 5.89 7.75
CA ARG A 16 12.05 6.77 8.18
C ARG A 16 13.22 5.95 8.68
N SER A 17 14.41 6.53 8.61
CA SER A 17 15.62 5.95 9.17
C SER A 17 15.50 5.74 10.68
N GLU A 18 16.36 4.89 11.23
CA GLU A 18 16.42 4.64 12.67
C GLU A 18 16.66 5.91 13.47
N THR A 19 17.62 6.72 13.03
CA THR A 19 17.98 8.00 13.63
C THR A 19 16.81 8.98 13.63
N GLU A 20 16.07 9.10 12.53
CA GLU A 20 14.88 9.96 12.47
C GLU A 20 13.75 9.45 13.39
N CYS A 21 13.60 8.12 13.52
CA CYS A 21 12.60 7.56 14.43
C CYS A 21 12.96 7.83 15.90
N GLU A 22 14.24 7.77 16.24
CA GLU A 22 14.78 8.08 17.57
C GLU A 22 14.60 9.56 17.92
N GLU A 23 14.89 10.47 16.98
CA GLU A 23 14.66 11.91 17.12
C GLU A 23 13.18 12.22 17.39
N LEU A 24 12.28 11.49 16.72
CA LEU A 24 10.83 11.59 16.90
C LEU A 24 10.32 10.85 18.15
N ARG A 25 11.20 10.23 18.94
CA ARG A 25 10.89 9.45 20.15
C ARG A 25 9.84 8.36 19.89
N LEU A 26 9.88 7.73 18.73
CA LEU A 26 8.94 6.70 18.34
C LEU A 26 9.37 5.34 18.90
N THR A 27 8.55 4.76 19.77
CA THR A 27 8.71 3.39 20.25
C THR A 27 8.12 2.40 19.25
N LEU A 28 8.97 1.88 18.36
CA LEU A 28 8.60 0.86 17.39
C LEU A 28 9.05 -0.52 17.89
N SER A 29 8.22 -1.56 17.71
CA SER A 29 8.60 -2.94 18.03
C SER A 29 9.75 -3.39 17.12
N ASN A 30 10.88 -3.79 17.71
CA ASN A 30 12.12 -4.11 16.97
C ASN A 30 11.94 -5.19 15.89
N GLU A 31 11.07 -6.17 16.10
CA GLU A 31 10.87 -7.26 15.14
C GLU A 31 10.11 -6.82 13.89
N ILE A 32 8.99 -6.13 14.09
CA ILE A 32 8.16 -5.59 13.00
C ILE A 32 8.99 -4.61 12.17
N THR A 33 9.73 -3.75 12.86
CA THR A 33 10.54 -2.67 12.29
C THR A 33 11.65 -3.21 11.38
N LYS A 34 12.35 -4.27 11.78
CA LYS A 34 13.42 -4.87 10.94
C LYS A 34 12.91 -5.39 9.60
N VAL A 35 11.73 -6.02 9.59
CA VAL A 35 11.14 -6.56 8.37
C VAL A 35 10.65 -5.43 7.47
N ILE A 36 9.84 -4.51 8.00
CA ILE A 36 9.17 -3.51 7.16
C ILE A 36 10.07 -2.35 6.74
N ARG A 37 11.13 -2.02 7.49
CA ARG A 37 12.04 -0.91 7.15
C ARG A 37 12.76 -1.08 5.83
N GLN A 38 12.97 -2.33 5.39
CA GLN A 38 13.64 -2.63 4.13
C GLN A 38 12.72 -2.55 2.92
N HIS A 39 11.42 -2.30 3.13
CA HIS A 39 10.40 -2.34 2.10
C HIS A 39 9.67 -1.00 2.00
N MET A 40 9.19 -0.68 0.79
CA MET A 40 8.08 0.24 0.66
C MET A 40 6.83 -0.41 1.23
N VAL A 41 5.90 0.39 1.73
CA VAL A 41 4.64 -0.11 2.30
C VAL A 41 3.45 0.62 1.69
N LEU A 42 2.36 -0.11 1.48
CA LEU A 42 1.09 0.43 1.06
C LEU A 42 0.18 0.58 2.29
N ALA A 43 -0.34 1.78 2.52
CA ALA A 43 -1.30 2.01 3.60
C ALA A 43 -2.72 1.56 3.19
N LEU A 44 -3.33 0.74 4.04
CA LEU A 44 -4.70 0.25 3.88
C LEU A 44 -5.76 1.14 4.55
N GLY A 45 -5.34 1.97 5.50
CA GLY A 45 -6.24 2.84 6.25
C GLY A 45 -5.71 3.16 7.65
N ARG A 46 -6.45 4.00 8.38
CA ARG A 46 -6.17 4.28 9.80
C ARG A 46 -6.68 3.15 10.67
N VAL A 47 -5.97 2.85 11.76
CA VAL A 47 -6.40 1.88 12.77
C VAL A 47 -7.40 2.56 13.72
N PRO A 48 -8.68 2.14 13.77
CA PRO A 48 -9.69 2.82 14.58
C PRO A 48 -9.36 2.85 16.08
N GLU A 49 -8.75 1.78 16.59
CA GLU A 49 -8.45 1.59 18.01
C GLU A 49 -7.16 2.30 18.44
N ARG A 50 -6.33 2.77 17.49
CA ARG A 50 -5.00 3.34 17.76
C ARG A 50 -4.81 4.65 16.98
N PRO A 51 -5.16 5.80 17.58
CA PRO A 51 -4.99 7.10 16.93
C PRO A 51 -3.54 7.33 16.47
N GLY A 52 -3.39 7.84 15.24
CA GLY A 52 -2.08 8.07 14.63
C GLY A 52 -1.41 6.84 14.02
N TYR A 53 -2.01 5.65 14.14
CA TYR A 53 -1.53 4.43 13.49
C TYR A 53 -2.26 4.16 12.18
N VAL A 54 -1.54 3.54 11.26
CA VAL A 54 -2.04 3.06 9.97
C VAL A 54 -1.73 1.58 9.81
N GLU A 55 -2.68 0.86 9.22
CA GLU A 55 -2.46 -0.52 8.79
C GLU A 55 -1.75 -0.49 7.43
N VAL A 56 -0.63 -1.20 7.33
CA VAL A 56 0.20 -1.23 6.12
C VAL A 56 0.53 -2.65 5.69
N MET A 57 0.77 -2.83 4.39
CA MET A 57 1.25 -4.06 3.78
C MET A 57 2.56 -3.80 3.02
N THR A 58 3.46 -4.78 2.98
CA THR A 58 4.78 -4.59 2.37
C THR A 58 4.73 -4.77 0.86
N VAL A 59 5.49 -3.93 0.16
CA VAL A 59 5.77 -4.05 -1.26
C VAL A 59 7.08 -4.80 -1.44
N THR A 60 7.08 -5.81 -2.30
CA THR A 60 8.22 -6.70 -2.55
C THR A 60 8.45 -6.88 -4.05
N THR A 61 9.67 -7.18 -4.44
CA THR A 61 10.01 -7.58 -5.82
C THR A 61 9.92 -9.10 -6.01
N LYS A 62 9.77 -9.86 -4.92
CA LYS A 62 9.72 -11.32 -4.96
C LYS A 62 8.32 -11.80 -5.31
N ASP A 63 8.23 -12.68 -6.30
CA ASP A 63 6.99 -13.34 -6.65
C ASP A 63 6.76 -14.55 -5.72
N GLN A 64 5.62 -14.57 -5.02
CA GLN A 64 5.19 -15.71 -4.20
C GLN A 64 3.72 -15.98 -4.50
N SER A 65 3.49 -16.98 -5.34
CA SER A 65 2.16 -17.34 -5.83
C SER A 65 1.20 -17.58 -4.66
N GLY A 66 0.04 -16.93 -4.71
CA GLY A 66 -1.02 -17.04 -3.69
C GLY A 66 -0.84 -16.18 -2.43
N GLN A 67 0.33 -15.57 -2.21
CA GLN A 67 0.59 -14.68 -1.08
C GLN A 67 0.82 -13.22 -1.49
N ASN A 68 1.04 -13.00 -2.79
CA ASN A 68 1.37 -11.72 -3.36
C ASN A 68 0.37 -11.31 -4.44
N LEU A 69 0.10 -10.02 -4.58
CA LEU A 69 -0.68 -9.45 -5.67
C LEU A 69 0.21 -8.56 -6.55
N PRO A 70 0.20 -8.73 -7.88
CA PRO A 70 1.02 -7.93 -8.78
C PRO A 70 0.57 -6.47 -8.77
N ILE A 71 1.54 -5.56 -8.76
CA ILE A 71 1.33 -4.13 -8.93
C ILE A 71 1.78 -3.77 -10.35
N SER A 72 0.91 -3.08 -11.11
CA SER A 72 1.24 -2.57 -12.44
C SER A 72 2.57 -1.79 -12.43
N PRO A 73 3.51 -2.08 -13.35
CA PRO A 73 3.31 -2.79 -14.62
C PRO A 73 3.47 -4.31 -14.57
N THR A 74 3.67 -4.93 -13.40
CA THR A 74 3.75 -6.40 -13.27
C THR A 74 2.51 -7.08 -13.85
N PRO A 75 2.63 -8.01 -14.81
CA PRO A 75 1.48 -8.66 -15.45
C PRO A 75 0.58 -9.40 -14.45
N LYS A 76 -0.74 -9.34 -14.68
CA LYS A 76 -1.74 -10.02 -13.82
C LYS A 76 -1.56 -11.54 -13.78
N ARG A 77 -1.20 -12.20 -14.90
CA ARG A 77 -1.09 -13.67 -15.01
C ARG A 77 -2.28 -14.38 -14.35
N HIS A 78 -2.02 -15.36 -13.48
CA HIS A 78 -2.99 -16.13 -12.71
C HIS A 78 -3.47 -15.45 -11.42
N TYR A 79 -2.99 -14.24 -11.11
CA TYR A 79 -3.39 -13.55 -9.89
C TYR A 79 -4.84 -13.07 -9.95
N PRO A 80 -5.60 -13.16 -8.84
CA PRO A 80 -7.01 -12.77 -8.82
C PRO A 80 -7.20 -11.27 -9.08
N LEU A 81 -6.23 -10.45 -8.63
CA LEU A 81 -6.25 -9.01 -8.71
C LEU A 81 -4.87 -8.48 -9.13
N GLN A 82 -4.84 -7.43 -9.94
CA GLN A 82 -3.66 -6.64 -10.22
C GLN A 82 -3.90 -5.22 -9.72
N LEU A 83 -3.02 -4.70 -8.89
CA LEU A 83 -3.11 -3.37 -8.31
C LEU A 83 -2.61 -2.31 -9.28
N ARG A 84 -3.25 -1.15 -9.29
CA ARG A 84 -2.90 -0.05 -10.21
C ARG A 84 -2.75 1.27 -9.46
N PHE A 85 -1.55 1.83 -9.54
CA PHE A 85 -1.28 3.18 -9.09
C PHE A 85 -1.73 4.22 -10.14
N ILE A 86 -2.11 5.39 -9.64
CA ILE A 86 -2.46 6.57 -10.42
C ILE A 86 -1.66 7.76 -9.89
N ASN A 87 -1.35 8.68 -10.80
CA ASN A 87 -0.93 9.99 -10.37
C ASN A 87 -2.14 10.83 -9.95
N PRO A 88 -2.07 11.50 -8.78
CA PRO A 88 -3.16 12.37 -8.33
C PRO A 88 -3.27 13.66 -9.16
N LEU A 89 -2.31 13.98 -10.02
CA LEU A 89 -2.35 15.14 -10.90
C LEU A 89 -2.73 14.73 -12.34
N PRO A 90 -3.92 15.12 -12.83
CA PRO A 90 -4.15 15.20 -14.25
C PRO A 90 -3.34 16.37 -14.80
N GLU A 91 -2.29 16.09 -15.58
CA GLU A 91 -1.73 17.09 -16.48
C GLU A 91 -2.78 17.33 -17.58
N ASN A 92 -3.45 18.48 -17.55
CA ASN A 92 -4.30 18.95 -18.64
C ASN A 92 -3.38 19.36 -19.81
N VAL A 93 -3.16 18.42 -20.72
CA VAL A 93 -2.34 18.64 -21.91
C VAL A 93 -3.28 18.54 -23.11
N PHE A 94 -3.48 19.68 -23.80
CA PHE A 94 -4.25 19.80 -25.05
C PHE A 94 -5.65 19.16 -25.05
N GLY A 95 -6.51 19.52 -24.09
CA GLY A 95 -7.91 19.07 -24.09
C GLY A 95 -8.14 17.59 -23.72
N GLY A 96 -7.08 16.87 -23.36
CA GLY A 96 -7.14 15.52 -22.82
C GLY A 96 -6.57 15.43 -21.41
N THR A 97 -7.20 14.65 -20.55
CA THR A 97 -6.62 14.27 -19.25
C THR A 97 -5.59 13.17 -19.47
N LEU A 98 -4.30 13.50 -19.48
CA LEU A 98 -3.25 12.51 -19.57
C LEU A 98 -3.07 11.82 -18.20
N MET A 99 -3.70 10.66 -18.02
CA MET A 99 -3.42 9.81 -16.86
C MET A 99 -2.03 9.18 -17.02
N ARG A 100 -1.01 9.77 -16.41
CA ARG A 100 0.28 9.10 -16.24
C ARG A 100 0.13 8.02 -15.17
N PHE A 101 0.47 6.79 -15.53
CA PHE A 101 0.55 5.70 -14.56
C PHE A 101 1.89 5.83 -13.83
N THR A 102 1.83 6.16 -12.55
CA THR A 102 3.00 6.11 -11.66
C THR A 102 3.43 4.66 -11.53
N THR A 103 4.61 4.33 -12.04
CA THR A 103 5.17 2.99 -11.89
C THR A 103 6.18 2.99 -10.75
N LEU A 104 6.08 2.02 -9.85
CA LEU A 104 7.20 1.71 -8.98
C LEU A 104 8.40 1.31 -9.86
N PRO A 105 9.64 1.67 -9.49
CA PRO A 105 10.82 1.53 -10.35
C PRO A 105 11.17 0.06 -10.71
N LYS A 106 10.56 -0.92 -10.05
CA LYS A 106 10.75 -2.35 -10.30
C LYS A 106 9.42 -3.08 -10.39
N LEU A 107 9.41 -4.22 -11.08
CA LEU A 107 8.29 -5.17 -11.02
C LEU A 107 8.04 -5.52 -9.56
N SER A 108 6.88 -5.09 -9.07
CA SER A 108 6.53 -5.11 -7.66
C SER A 108 5.26 -5.89 -7.44
N TYR A 109 5.16 -6.44 -6.23
CA TYR A 109 4.01 -7.15 -5.71
C TYR A 109 3.68 -6.61 -4.32
N LEU A 110 2.41 -6.63 -3.96
CA LEU A 110 1.95 -6.39 -2.60
C LEU A 110 1.84 -7.72 -1.87
N ARG A 111 2.49 -7.83 -0.72
CA ARG A 111 2.39 -8.99 0.16
C ARG A 111 1.08 -8.92 0.95
N VAL A 112 0.16 -9.86 0.72
CA VAL A 112 -1.21 -9.82 1.29
C VAL A 112 -1.46 -10.80 2.43
N ASP A 113 -0.48 -11.64 2.76
CA ASP A 113 -0.52 -12.57 3.89
C ASP A 113 -0.36 -11.88 5.26
N LYS A 114 0.33 -10.73 5.30
CA LYS A 114 0.67 -10.00 6.52
C LYS A 114 0.39 -8.51 6.37
N SER A 115 -0.28 -7.95 7.37
CA SER A 115 -0.37 -6.51 7.61
C SER A 115 0.25 -6.14 8.95
N TYR A 116 0.67 -4.88 9.07
CA TYR A 116 1.32 -4.34 10.26
C TYR A 116 0.67 -3.02 10.63
N GLU A 117 0.56 -2.74 11.92
CA GLU A 117 0.11 -1.45 12.42
C GLU A 117 1.31 -0.62 12.84
N VAL A 118 1.46 0.55 12.22
CA VAL A 118 2.63 1.39 12.40
C VAL A 118 2.22 2.85 12.63
N PRO A 119 2.97 3.63 13.42
CA PRO A 119 2.74 5.06 13.56
C PRO A 119 2.91 5.74 12.20
N LEU A 120 1.96 6.58 11.81
CA LEU A 120 2.06 7.37 10.57
C LEU A 120 3.28 8.30 10.59
N SER A 121 3.69 8.77 11.78
CA SER A 121 4.89 9.59 11.96
C SER A 121 6.19 8.85 11.61
N ALA A 122 6.21 7.52 11.70
CA ALA A 122 7.37 6.69 11.32
C ALA A 122 7.50 6.52 9.80
N LEU A 123 6.50 6.99 9.04
CA LEU A 123 6.46 6.89 7.60
C LEU A 123 6.83 8.22 6.94
N GLU A 124 7.47 8.12 5.79
CA GLU A 124 7.73 9.21 4.87
C GLU A 124 7.11 8.92 3.50
N ASP A 125 6.69 9.98 2.82
CA ASP A 125 6.07 9.87 1.51
C ASP A 125 7.10 9.42 0.47
N VAL A 126 6.77 8.36 -0.28
CA VAL A 126 7.56 7.99 -1.45
C VAL A 126 7.13 8.88 -2.59
N ILE A 127 8.08 9.63 -3.15
CA ILE A 127 7.86 10.50 -4.30
C ILE A 127 8.47 9.84 -5.54
N ASP A 128 7.72 9.81 -6.64
CA ASP A 128 8.18 9.30 -7.91
C ASP A 128 9.15 10.27 -8.61
N GLY A 129 9.72 9.86 -9.74
CA GLY A 129 10.59 10.72 -10.56
C GLY A 129 9.90 11.96 -11.15
N TYR A 130 8.59 12.10 -10.97
CA TYR A 130 7.78 13.23 -11.44
C TYR A 130 7.28 14.11 -10.27
N GLY A 131 7.77 13.91 -9.04
CA GLY A 131 7.37 14.71 -7.88
C GLY A 131 6.01 14.33 -7.27
N ASN A 132 5.44 13.19 -7.63
CA ASN A 132 4.13 12.73 -7.18
C ASN A 132 4.23 11.51 -6.26
N GLN A 133 3.34 11.44 -5.27
CA GLN A 133 3.21 10.27 -4.43
C GLN A 133 2.38 9.17 -5.12
N PRO A 134 2.92 7.94 -5.29
CA PRO A 134 2.16 6.83 -5.83
C PRO A 134 0.94 6.50 -4.95
N MET A 135 -0.24 6.48 -5.55
CA MET A 135 -1.50 6.20 -4.87
C MET A 135 -2.34 5.21 -5.66
N LEU A 136 -2.92 4.21 -4.99
CA LEU A 136 -3.83 3.26 -5.63
C LEU A 136 -5.06 3.98 -6.14
N ARG A 137 -5.63 3.45 -7.23
CA ARG A 137 -6.95 3.88 -7.69
C ARG A 137 -7.96 3.80 -6.56
N LEU A 138 -8.66 4.91 -6.32
CA LEU A 138 -9.74 4.96 -5.34
C LEU A 138 -10.98 4.16 -5.79
N LYS A 139 -11.21 4.10 -7.10
CA LYS A 139 -12.36 3.43 -7.72
C LYS A 139 -11.92 2.59 -8.93
N GLY A 140 -12.66 1.52 -9.20
CA GLY A 140 -12.45 0.62 -10.34
C GLY A 140 -11.55 -0.58 -10.04
N HIS A 141 -11.45 -1.46 -11.03
CA HIS A 141 -10.66 -2.69 -10.94
C HIS A 141 -9.18 -2.41 -10.64
N GLY A 142 -8.64 -3.11 -9.63
CA GLY A 142 -7.27 -2.93 -9.17
C GLY A 142 -7.05 -1.74 -8.21
N GLY A 143 -8.14 -1.13 -7.74
CA GLY A 143 -8.10 -0.06 -6.74
C GLY A 143 -8.14 -0.54 -5.29
N ILE A 144 -8.03 0.41 -4.36
CA ILE A 144 -7.99 0.15 -2.91
C ILE A 144 -9.24 -0.57 -2.41
N ARG A 145 -10.43 -0.20 -2.91
CA ARG A 145 -11.68 -0.89 -2.55
C ARG A 145 -11.68 -2.37 -2.93
N HIS A 146 -11.17 -2.69 -4.12
CA HIS A 146 -11.07 -4.08 -4.57
C HIS A 146 -10.03 -4.85 -3.76
N LEU A 147 -8.91 -4.21 -3.38
CA LEU A 147 -7.94 -4.79 -2.48
C LEU A 147 -8.56 -5.10 -1.12
N LEU A 148 -9.23 -4.14 -0.47
CA LEU A 148 -9.88 -4.35 0.82
C LEU A 148 -10.96 -5.45 0.75
N GLN A 149 -11.75 -5.48 -0.33
CA GLN A 149 -12.73 -6.53 -0.56
C GLN A 149 -12.07 -7.91 -0.71
N HIS A 150 -10.96 -7.98 -1.47
CA HIS A 150 -10.19 -9.21 -1.63
C HIS A 150 -9.63 -9.70 -0.28
N LEU A 151 -9.04 -8.80 0.52
CA LEU A 151 -8.50 -9.13 1.84
C LEU A 151 -9.60 -9.65 2.79
N ARG A 152 -10.80 -9.05 2.77
CA ARG A 152 -11.94 -9.55 3.54
C ARG A 152 -12.35 -10.96 3.10
N ALA A 153 -12.50 -11.19 1.79
CA ALA A 153 -12.86 -12.49 1.26
C ALA A 153 -11.82 -13.57 1.62
N THR A 154 -10.54 -13.24 1.58
CA THR A 154 -9.45 -14.15 1.95
C THR A 154 -9.43 -14.44 3.45
N LYS A 155 -9.63 -13.44 4.31
CA LYS A 155 -9.78 -13.64 5.77
C LYS A 155 -10.97 -14.56 6.09
N HIS A 156 -12.12 -14.38 5.43
CA HIS A 156 -13.28 -15.27 5.61
C HIS A 156 -13.00 -16.72 5.19
N ARG A 157 -12.26 -16.94 4.08
CA ARG A 157 -11.86 -18.29 3.66
C ARG A 157 -10.91 -18.96 4.64
N GLN A 158 -9.98 -18.20 5.23
CA GLN A 158 -9.06 -18.72 6.24
C GLN A 158 -9.77 -19.05 7.57
N LEU A 159 -10.77 -18.27 7.96
CA LEU A 159 -11.57 -18.53 9.16
C LEU A 159 -12.57 -19.69 8.95
N GLY A 160 -13.20 -19.79 7.78
CA GLY A 160 -14.09 -20.90 7.44
C GLY A 160 -13.40 -22.27 7.42
N ASN A 161 -12.13 -22.32 7.00
CA ASN A 161 -11.33 -23.55 7.05
C ASN A 161 -10.85 -23.91 8.48
N ARG A 162 -10.92 -23.00 9.45
CA ARG A 162 -10.52 -23.26 10.85
C ARG A 162 -11.65 -23.80 11.72
N VAL A 163 -12.90 -23.77 11.25
CA VAL A 163 -14.07 -24.26 12.00
C VAL A 163 -14.40 -25.72 11.65
N LEU A 164 -13.67 -26.33 10.72
CA LEU A 164 -13.83 -27.72 10.28
C LEU A 164 -12.62 -28.61 10.63
N VAL A 165 -12.03 -28.40 11.82
CA VAL A 165 -11.06 -29.35 12.41
C VAL A 165 -11.50 -29.69 13.82
#